data_AF-A0A540WHF5-F1
#
_entry.id   AF-A0A540WHF5-F1
#
_cell.length_a   1.000
_cell.length_b   1.000
_cell.length_c   1.000
_cell.angle_alpha   90.00
_cell.angle_beta   90.00
_cell.angle_gamma   90.00
#
_symmetry.space_group_name_H-M   'P 1'
#
loop_
_entity.id
_entity.type
_entity.pdbx_description
1 polymer ?
#
loop_
_entity_poly.entity_id
_entity_poly.type
_entity_poly.pdbx_seq_one_letter_code
_entity_poly.pdbx_strand_id
1 'polypeptide(L)'
;ALWPHAFAARLEVELAEDTLRIALTLRNRGDAPWSFTGALHSYLRVADIAAARVDGLDGCARWDAATDRRGVQEGPLTFDGEFDRVFDAPGAPLRVETGLGVLSVTQGGFAENVVWNPGAALCAKLPDMPPDGYRHMLCVESACVHVPVELAPGAEWTGWQQLQVVR
;
A
#
# COMPACT_ATOMS: atom_id res chain seq x y z
N ALA A 1 -28.71 6.09 -5.94
CA ALA A 1 -27.39 5.43 -5.81
C ALA A 1 -26.50 6.29 -4.92
N LEU A 2 -25.60 5.68 -4.12
CA LEU A 2 -24.75 6.40 -3.18
C LEU A 2 -23.52 7.06 -3.85
N TRP A 3 -23.01 6.49 -4.93
CA TRP A 3 -21.91 7.05 -5.74
C TRP A 3 -22.26 6.90 -7.24
N PRO A 4 -22.97 7.87 -7.85
CA PRO A 4 -23.62 7.71 -9.15
C PRO A 4 -22.71 8.06 -10.35
N HIS A 5 -21.47 7.55 -10.37
CA HIS A 5 -20.53 7.78 -11.46
C HIS A 5 -20.42 6.55 -12.37
N ALA A 6 -20.46 6.76 -13.69
CA ALA A 6 -20.21 5.70 -14.66
C ALA A 6 -18.70 5.54 -14.87
N PHE A 7 -18.18 4.34 -14.62
CA PHE A 7 -16.76 4.03 -14.77
C PHE A 7 -16.56 2.62 -15.33
N ALA A 8 -15.34 2.33 -15.77
CA ALA A 8 -14.83 0.98 -15.89
C ALA A 8 -13.57 0.83 -15.04
N ALA A 9 -13.45 -0.34 -14.40
CA ALA A 9 -12.25 -0.76 -13.73
C ALA A 9 -11.72 -2.02 -14.41
N ARG A 10 -10.41 -2.07 -14.62
CA ARG A 10 -9.69 -3.27 -15.09
C ARG A 10 -8.56 -3.55 -14.12
N LEU A 11 -8.50 -4.78 -13.64
CA LEU A 11 -7.39 -5.29 -12.84
C LEU A 11 -6.59 -6.28 -13.70
N GLU A 12 -5.32 -6.01 -13.90
CA GLU A 12 -4.38 -6.89 -14.61
C GLU A 12 -3.39 -7.47 -13.60
N VAL A 13 -3.18 -8.79 -13.67
CA VAL A 13 -2.27 -9.53 -12.80
C VAL A 13 -1.29 -10.28 -13.67
N GLU A 14 0.00 -9.98 -13.51
CA GLU A 14 1.09 -10.61 -14.24
C GLU A 14 1.98 -11.36 -13.24
N LEU A 15 2.18 -12.66 -13.49
CA LEU A 15 3.00 -13.53 -12.65
C LEU A 15 4.16 -14.08 -13.48
N ALA A 16 5.38 -13.85 -12.99
CA ALA A 16 6.62 -14.41 -13.51
C ALA A 16 7.32 -15.24 -12.42
N GLU A 17 8.49 -15.81 -12.72
CA GLU A 17 9.21 -16.73 -11.81
C GLU A 17 9.51 -16.11 -10.44
N ASP A 18 9.90 -14.83 -10.39
CA ASP A 18 10.30 -14.11 -9.18
C ASP A 18 9.47 -12.83 -8.92
N THR A 19 8.46 -12.56 -9.76
CA THR A 19 7.78 -11.26 -9.79
C THR A 19 6.27 -11.42 -9.89
N LEU A 20 5.54 -10.65 -9.08
CA LEU A 20 4.10 -10.42 -9.20
C LEU A 20 3.86 -8.93 -9.46
N ARG A 21 3.12 -8.61 -10.51
CA ARG A 21 2.70 -7.25 -10.82
C ARG A 21 1.18 -7.18 -10.88
N ILE A 22 0.62 -6.17 -10.22
CA ILE A 22 -0.82 -5.89 -10.20
C ILE A 22 -1.02 -4.46 -10.67
N ALA A 23 -1.86 -4.26 -11.69
CA ALA A 23 -2.22 -2.95 -12.23
C ALA A 23 -3.73 -2.74 -12.19
N LEU A 24 -4.16 -1.60 -11.65
CA LEU A 24 -5.55 -1.12 -11.65
C LEU A 24 -5.67 0.04 -12.61
N THR A 25 -6.51 -0.13 -13.63
CA THR A 25 -6.87 0.93 -14.58
C THR A 25 -8.32 1.36 -14.34
N LEU A 26 -8.53 2.66 -14.17
CA LEU A 26 -9.85 3.27 -14.03
C LEU A 26 -10.11 4.22 -15.20
N ARG A 27 -11.29 4.09 -15.81
CA ARG A 27 -11.73 4.96 -16.91
C ARG A 27 -13.06 5.62 -16.58
N ASN A 28 -13.12 6.94 -16.76
CA ASN A 28 -14.38 7.70 -16.68
C ASN A 28 -15.23 7.44 -17.94
N ARG A 29 -16.41 6.83 -17.74
CA ARG A 29 -17.40 6.56 -18.80
C ARG A 29 -18.59 7.52 -18.74
N GLY A 30 -18.60 8.44 -17.79
CA GLY A 30 -19.58 9.50 -17.67
C GLY A 30 -19.24 10.71 -18.54
N ASP A 31 -20.05 11.75 -18.36
CA ASP A 31 -20.00 13.05 -19.04
C ASP A 31 -19.53 14.18 -18.12
N ALA A 32 -19.32 13.90 -16.83
CA ALA A 32 -18.76 14.82 -15.84
C ALA A 32 -17.48 14.28 -15.19
N PRO A 33 -16.55 15.15 -14.76
CA PRO A 33 -15.38 14.72 -14.00
C PRO A 33 -15.79 14.13 -12.65
N TRP A 34 -14.98 13.20 -12.14
CA TRP A 34 -15.08 12.69 -10.78
C TRP A 34 -13.69 12.37 -10.25
N SER A 35 -13.55 12.34 -8.92
CA SER A 35 -12.30 12.07 -8.26
C SER A 35 -12.36 10.84 -7.36
N PHE A 36 -11.20 10.26 -7.08
CA PHE A 36 -11.06 9.09 -6.21
C PHE A 36 -9.73 9.11 -5.46
N THR A 37 -9.72 8.48 -4.30
CA THR A 37 -8.52 7.92 -3.67
C THR A 37 -8.52 6.41 -3.90
N GLY A 38 -7.39 5.74 -3.74
CA GLY A 38 -7.32 4.31 -3.95
C GLY A 38 -6.00 3.70 -3.53
N ALA A 39 -5.99 2.38 -3.33
CA ALA A 39 -4.80 1.64 -2.97
C ALA A 39 -4.85 0.21 -3.52
N LEU A 40 -3.67 -0.37 -3.73
CA LEU A 40 -3.45 -1.81 -3.76
C LEU A 40 -3.03 -2.26 -2.36
N HIS A 41 -3.99 -2.74 -1.58
CA HIS A 41 -3.86 -3.02 -0.16
C HIS A 41 -3.17 -4.37 0.12
N SER A 42 -1.92 -4.52 -0.31
CA SER A 42 -1.19 -5.79 -0.33
C SER A 42 -0.78 -6.27 1.06
N TYR A 43 -1.33 -7.40 1.49
CA TYR A 43 -0.92 -8.12 2.70
C TYR A 43 0.24 -9.06 2.39
N LEU A 44 1.44 -8.72 2.85
CA LEU A 44 2.62 -9.56 2.69
C LEU A 44 2.77 -10.52 3.87
N ARG A 45 3.01 -11.80 3.58
CA ARG A 45 3.30 -12.79 4.63
C ARG A 45 4.68 -12.52 5.22
N VAL A 46 4.75 -12.44 6.55
CA VAL A 46 6.02 -12.37 7.31
C VAL A 46 6.12 -13.56 8.27
N ALA A 47 7.35 -13.96 8.61
CA ALA A 47 7.59 -15.03 9.59
C ALA A 47 7.13 -14.59 10.98
N ASP A 48 7.60 -13.42 11.42
CA ASP A 48 7.18 -12.72 12.63
C ASP A 48 7.34 -11.21 12.39
N ILE A 49 6.29 -10.44 12.68
CA ILE A 49 6.26 -8.98 12.54
C ILE A 49 7.40 -8.30 13.32
N ALA A 50 7.81 -8.87 14.47
CA ALA A 50 8.90 -8.32 15.27
C ALA A 50 10.27 -8.40 14.58
N ALA A 51 10.40 -9.28 13.57
CA ALA A 51 11.60 -9.41 12.75
C ALA A 51 11.45 -8.77 11.36
N ALA A 52 10.27 -8.24 11.03
CA ALA A 52 10.04 -7.58 9.75
C ALA A 52 10.66 -6.19 9.73
N ARG A 53 11.17 -5.79 8.57
CA ARG A 53 11.81 -4.49 8.38
C ARG A 53 11.51 -3.94 6.99
N VAL A 54 11.29 -2.63 6.89
CA VAL A 54 11.16 -1.94 5.59
C VAL A 54 12.22 -0.86 5.47
N ASP A 55 13.00 -0.94 4.40
CA ASP A 55 13.99 0.05 4.00
C ASP A 55 13.51 0.83 2.76
N GLY A 56 14.10 2.00 2.53
CA GLY A 56 13.81 2.87 1.38
C GLY A 56 12.91 4.07 1.68
N LEU A 57 12.44 4.20 2.92
CA LEU A 57 11.58 5.30 3.36
C LEU A 57 12.29 6.34 4.25
N ASP A 58 13.58 6.14 4.57
CA ASP A 58 14.36 7.11 5.33
C ASP A 58 14.36 8.49 4.64
N GLY A 59 14.12 9.55 5.41
CA GLY A 59 14.00 10.91 4.90
C GLY A 59 12.70 11.24 4.16
N CYS A 60 11.78 10.28 3.96
CA CYS A 60 10.50 10.54 3.31
C CYS A 60 9.54 11.28 4.26
N ALA A 61 8.72 12.17 3.70
CA ALA A 61 7.61 12.75 4.44
C ALA A 61 6.61 11.64 4.81
N ARG A 62 6.09 11.71 6.03
CA ARG A 62 5.15 10.73 6.56
C ARG A 62 3.97 11.39 7.25
N TRP A 63 2.84 10.71 7.21
CA TRP A 63 1.69 10.92 8.09
C TRP A 63 1.40 9.62 8.84
N ASP A 64 1.42 9.68 10.17
CA ASP A 64 1.03 8.60 11.06
C ASP A 64 -0.45 8.75 11.37
N ALA A 65 -1.27 7.86 10.80
CA ALA A 65 -2.72 7.91 10.89
C ALA A 65 -3.23 7.41 12.25
N ALA A 66 -2.47 6.54 12.94
CA ALA A 66 -2.80 6.07 14.28
C ALA A 66 -2.74 7.20 15.33
N THR A 67 -1.84 8.17 15.15
CA THR A 67 -1.65 9.30 16.09
C THR A 67 -1.99 10.66 15.52
N ASP A 68 -2.39 10.71 14.24
CA ASP A 68 -2.60 11.92 13.44
C ASP A 68 -1.42 12.90 13.46
N ARG A 69 -0.21 12.38 13.19
CA ARG A 69 1.03 13.17 13.24
C ARG A 69 1.80 13.12 11.95
N ARG A 70 2.15 14.29 11.43
CA ARG A 70 3.07 14.43 10.28
C ARG A 70 4.50 14.57 10.73
N GLY A 71 5.43 14.14 9.89
CA GLY A 71 6.86 14.29 10.15
C GLY A 71 7.70 13.75 9.00
N VAL A 72 8.97 13.50 9.28
CA VAL A 72 9.89 12.80 8.39
C VAL A 72 10.19 11.44 9.02
N GLN A 73 10.35 10.42 8.19
CA GLN A 73 10.79 9.11 8.64
C GLN A 73 12.29 9.11 8.89
N GLU A 74 12.71 8.52 10.02
CA GLU A 74 14.11 8.38 10.39
C GLU A 74 14.47 6.90 10.44
N GLY A 75 15.40 6.49 9.58
CA GLY A 75 15.85 5.12 9.47
C GLY A 75 14.78 4.14 8.97
N PRO A 76 15.07 2.84 9.06
CA PRO A 76 14.16 1.79 8.61
C PRO A 76 12.90 1.71 9.47
N LEU A 77 11.84 1.13 8.91
CA LEU A 77 10.64 0.79 9.67
C LEU A 77 10.86 -0.50 10.43
N THR A 78 10.52 -0.48 11.72
CA THR A 78 10.44 -1.64 12.61
C THR A 78 9.11 -1.59 13.35
N PHE A 79 8.63 -2.75 13.82
CA PHE A 79 7.26 -2.89 14.30
C PHE A 79 7.22 -3.50 15.71
N ASP A 80 6.75 -2.74 16.69
CA ASP A 80 6.59 -3.15 18.09
C ASP A 80 5.16 -2.95 18.63
N GLY A 81 4.22 -2.56 17.76
CA GLY A 81 2.84 -2.29 18.09
C GLY A 81 1.98 -2.03 16.86
N GLU A 82 0.87 -1.31 17.05
CA GLU A 82 0.07 -0.78 15.94
C GLU A 82 0.92 0.18 15.11
N PHE A 83 0.88 0.00 13.80
CA PHE A 83 1.60 0.81 12.85
C PHE A 83 0.65 1.17 11.72
N ASP A 84 0.44 2.45 11.47
CA ASP A 84 -0.41 2.94 10.39
C ASP A 84 0.18 4.26 9.87
N ARG A 85 0.94 4.17 8.78
CA ARG A 85 1.64 5.34 8.24
C ARG A 85 1.57 5.38 6.73
N VAL A 86 1.38 6.59 6.22
CA VAL A 86 1.41 6.97 4.81
C VAL A 86 2.71 7.72 4.54
N PHE A 87 3.42 7.37 3.47
CA PHE A 87 4.67 7.98 3.06
C PHE A 87 4.58 8.43 1.62
N ASP A 88 5.16 9.59 1.30
CA ASP A 88 5.38 9.95 -0.11
C ASP A 88 6.21 8.86 -0.79
N ALA A 89 5.82 8.48 -2.01
CA ALA A 89 6.49 7.41 -2.74
C ALA A 89 7.93 7.79 -3.09
N PRO A 90 8.94 7.02 -2.65
CA PRO A 90 10.29 7.24 -3.11
C PRO A 90 10.41 6.82 -4.59
N GLY A 91 11.31 7.48 -5.33
CA GLY A 91 11.64 7.05 -6.70
C GLY A 91 12.44 5.74 -6.74
N ALA A 92 12.96 5.28 -5.60
CA ALA A 92 13.69 4.03 -5.46
C ALA A 92 12.79 2.91 -4.89
N PRO A 93 13.08 1.63 -5.18
CA PRO A 93 12.32 0.51 -4.62
C PRO A 93 12.38 0.46 -3.09
N LEU A 94 11.27 0.05 -2.46
CA LEU A 94 11.31 -0.37 -1.07
C LEU A 94 11.91 -1.77 -0.98
N ARG A 95 12.58 -2.06 0.13
CA ARG A 95 13.09 -3.38 0.43
C ARG A 95 12.46 -3.89 1.72
N VAL A 96 11.72 -4.98 1.63
CA VAL A 96 10.93 -5.56 2.73
C VAL A 96 11.56 -6.88 3.16
N GLU A 97 12.11 -6.91 4.37
CA GLU A 97 12.56 -8.14 5.02
C GLU A 97 11.37 -8.79 5.71
N THR A 98 11.02 -10.00 5.27
CA THR A 98 9.84 -10.72 5.78
C THR A 98 10.20 -11.79 6.81
N GLY A 99 11.49 -12.06 7.02
CA GLY A 99 11.98 -13.24 7.74
C GLY A 99 11.84 -14.56 6.97
N LEU A 100 11.14 -14.56 5.83
CA LEU A 100 11.03 -15.69 4.89
C LEU A 100 11.88 -15.46 3.62
N GLY A 101 12.40 -14.24 3.47
CA GLY A 101 13.06 -13.74 2.27
C GLY A 101 12.92 -12.22 2.21
N VAL A 102 13.35 -11.67 1.09
CA VAL A 102 13.36 -10.22 0.86
C VAL A 102 12.55 -9.91 -0.39
N LEU A 103 11.66 -8.93 -0.30
CA LEU A 103 10.92 -8.41 -1.43
C LEU A 103 11.41 -7.01 -1.78
N SER A 104 11.62 -6.77 -3.07
CA SER A 104 11.68 -5.42 -3.63
C SER A 104 10.28 -5.01 -4.06
N VAL A 105 9.80 -3.88 -3.55
CA VAL A 105 8.48 -3.33 -3.88
C VAL A 105 8.65 -2.06 -4.68
N THR A 106 8.04 -2.01 -5.85
CA THR A 106 8.01 -0.83 -6.73
C THR A 106 6.59 -0.51 -7.13
N GLN A 107 6.35 0.74 -7.52
CA GLN A 107 5.03 1.20 -7.92
C GLN A 107 5.10 2.26 -9.01
N GLY A 108 3.94 2.54 -9.61
CA GLY A 108 3.75 3.67 -10.50
C GLY A 108 2.29 4.07 -10.59
N GLY A 109 2.02 5.34 -10.92
CA GLY A 109 0.67 5.93 -10.90
C GLY A 109 0.15 6.26 -9.50
N PHE A 110 0.63 5.55 -8.47
CA PHE A 110 0.40 5.82 -7.05
C PHE A 110 1.44 6.79 -6.48
N ALA A 111 0.99 7.74 -5.65
CA ALA A 111 1.81 8.82 -5.13
C ALA A 111 2.36 8.55 -3.72
N GLU A 112 1.77 7.59 -3.00
CA GLU A 112 2.17 7.23 -1.64
C GLU A 112 2.36 5.73 -1.48
N ASN A 113 3.08 5.35 -0.42
CA ASN A 113 3.03 4.00 0.15
C ASN A 113 2.33 4.04 1.50
N VAL A 114 1.43 3.10 1.76
CA VAL A 114 0.90 2.87 3.12
C VAL A 114 1.61 1.63 3.68
N VAL A 115 2.08 1.74 4.93
CA VAL A 115 2.59 0.60 5.67
C VAL A 115 1.73 0.43 6.90
N TRP A 116 1.16 -0.76 7.06
CA TRP A 116 0.19 -1.03 8.11
C TRP A 116 0.38 -2.40 8.77
N ASN A 117 0.24 -2.40 10.09
CA ASN A 117 0.04 -3.58 10.92
C ASN A 117 -0.87 -3.20 12.10
N PRO A 118 -1.94 -3.95 12.38
CA PRO A 118 -2.89 -3.57 13.43
C PRO A 118 -2.29 -3.68 14.85
N GLY A 119 -1.22 -4.44 15.03
CA GLY A 119 -0.77 -4.84 16.36
C GLY A 119 -1.83 -5.68 17.09
N ALA A 120 -1.49 -6.14 18.30
CA ALA A 120 -2.36 -7.06 19.05
C ALA A 120 -3.72 -6.44 19.43
N ALA A 121 -3.72 -5.17 19.87
CA ALA A 121 -4.89 -4.54 20.45
C ALA A 121 -6.00 -4.23 19.42
N LEU A 122 -5.63 -3.78 18.21
CA LEU A 122 -6.59 -3.59 17.12
C LEU A 122 -6.98 -4.93 16.50
N CYS A 123 -6.03 -5.86 16.30
CA CYS A 123 -6.30 -7.19 15.76
C CYS A 123 -7.36 -7.94 16.57
N ALA A 124 -7.32 -7.86 17.91
CA ALA A 124 -8.31 -8.49 18.79
C ALA A 124 -9.75 -7.95 18.61
N LYS A 125 -9.91 -6.80 17.93
CA LYS A 125 -11.21 -6.18 17.62
C LYS A 125 -11.67 -6.44 16.19
N LEU A 126 -10.80 -7.01 15.34
CA LEU A 126 -11.10 -7.35 13.96
C LEU A 126 -11.71 -8.76 13.89
N PRO A 127 -13.03 -8.89 13.65
CA PRO A 127 -13.72 -10.18 13.75
C PRO A 127 -13.36 -11.17 12.63
N ASP A 128 -12.78 -10.66 11.53
CA ASP A 128 -12.34 -11.40 10.36
C ASP A 128 -10.83 -11.74 10.38
N MET A 129 -10.13 -11.41 11.46
CA MET A 129 -8.71 -11.67 11.62
C MET A 129 -8.47 -12.64 12.79
N PRO A 130 -7.61 -13.68 12.62
CA PRO A 130 -7.19 -14.51 13.74
C PRO A 130 -6.57 -13.65 14.86
N PRO A 131 -6.73 -14.01 16.15
CA PRO A 131 -6.24 -13.18 17.27
C PRO A 131 -4.74 -12.84 17.21
N ASP A 132 -3.94 -13.74 16.65
CA ASP A 132 -2.49 -13.62 16.44
C ASP A 132 -2.11 -13.32 14.98
N GLY A 133 -3.09 -13.09 14.11
CA GLY A 133 -2.86 -12.89 12.67
C GLY A 133 -1.94 -11.72 12.38
N TYR A 134 -1.96 -10.67 13.21
CA TYR A 134 -1.10 -9.49 13.06
C TYR A 134 0.39 -9.86 13.07
N ARG A 135 0.77 -10.97 13.72
CA ARG A 135 2.17 -11.41 13.81
C ARG A 135 2.72 -11.90 12.48
N HIS A 136 1.86 -12.26 11.53
CA HIS A 136 2.24 -12.98 10.31
C HIS A 136 1.95 -12.21 9.03
N MET A 137 1.62 -10.92 9.14
CA MET A 137 1.33 -10.05 8.01
C MET A 137 2.00 -8.68 8.17
N LEU A 138 2.35 -8.06 7.05
CA LEU A 138 2.67 -6.63 6.95
C LEU A 138 2.01 -6.08 5.69
N CYS A 139 1.24 -5.01 5.81
CA CYS A 139 0.75 -4.31 4.63
C CYS A 139 1.83 -3.38 4.11
N VAL A 140 2.11 -3.48 2.82
CA VAL A 140 2.95 -2.53 2.08
C VAL A 140 2.20 -2.23 0.80
N GLU A 141 1.55 -1.07 0.77
CA GLU A 141 0.50 -0.74 -0.17
C GLU A 141 0.96 0.37 -1.09
N SER A 142 0.56 0.31 -2.35
CA SER A 142 0.69 1.42 -3.28
C SER A 142 -0.60 2.21 -3.30
N ALA A 143 -0.55 3.51 -3.01
CA ALA A 143 -1.75 4.29 -2.75
C ALA A 143 -1.74 5.73 -3.31
N CYS A 144 -2.94 6.29 -3.42
CA CYS A 144 -3.24 7.70 -3.68
C CYS A 144 -4.12 8.18 -2.52
N VAL A 145 -3.53 8.83 -1.51
CA VAL A 145 -4.18 9.14 -0.24
C VAL A 145 -4.38 10.64 -0.05
N HIS A 146 -3.33 11.44 -0.18
CA HIS A 146 -3.36 12.84 0.25
C HIS A 146 -4.19 13.72 -0.69
N VAL A 147 -4.04 13.48 -1.99
CA VAL A 147 -4.73 14.25 -3.03
C VAL A 147 -5.50 13.27 -3.91
N PRO A 148 -6.85 13.37 -3.97
CA PRO A 148 -7.65 12.56 -4.88
C PRO A 148 -7.23 12.78 -6.33
N VAL A 149 -7.18 11.69 -7.10
CA VAL A 149 -6.97 11.73 -8.54
C VAL A 149 -8.27 12.16 -9.20
N GLU A 150 -8.24 13.21 -10.02
CA GLU A 150 -9.38 13.66 -10.83
C GLU A 150 -9.34 13.01 -12.22
N LEU A 151 -10.47 12.46 -12.67
CA LEU A 151 -10.65 11.89 -14.00
C LEU A 151 -11.72 12.65 -14.76
N ALA A 152 -11.30 13.37 -15.80
CA ALA A 152 -12.18 14.02 -16.77
C ALA A 152 -12.97 12.97 -17.60
N PRO A 153 -14.10 13.35 -18.24
CA PRO A 153 -14.87 12.46 -19.11
C PRO A 153 -14.00 11.78 -20.17
N GLY A 154 -14.09 10.46 -20.27
CA GLY A 154 -13.32 9.66 -21.21
C GLY A 154 -11.86 9.40 -20.82
N ALA A 155 -11.32 10.10 -19.81
CA ALA A 155 -9.94 9.92 -19.35
C ALA A 155 -9.75 8.58 -18.62
N GLU A 156 -8.49 8.15 -18.57
CA GLU A 156 -8.05 6.92 -17.95
C GLU A 156 -6.85 7.19 -17.04
N TRP A 157 -6.80 6.48 -15.91
CA TRP A 157 -5.68 6.47 -14.99
C TRP A 157 -5.29 5.02 -14.70
N THR A 158 -4.00 4.76 -14.54
CA THR A 158 -3.48 3.45 -14.14
C THR A 158 -2.49 3.60 -12.99
N GLY A 159 -2.73 2.84 -11.92
CA GLY A 159 -1.81 2.64 -10.82
C GLY A 159 -1.41 1.18 -10.72
N TRP A 160 -0.17 0.89 -10.33
CA TRP A 160 0.33 -0.48 -10.23
C TRP A 160 1.32 -0.64 -9.07
N GLN A 161 1.43 -1.88 -8.60
CA GLN A 161 2.44 -2.34 -7.66
C GLN A 161 3.12 -3.59 -8.23
N GLN A 162 4.42 -3.71 -8.01
CA GLN A 162 5.20 -4.88 -8.35
C GLN A 162 6.00 -5.35 -7.14
N LEU A 163 5.89 -6.63 -6.85
CA LEU A 163 6.61 -7.35 -5.81
C LEU A 163 7.59 -8.30 -6.49
N GLN A 164 8.87 -8.17 -6.19
CA GLN A 164 9.92 -9.02 -6.73
C GLN A 164 10.73 -9.67 -5.61
N VAL A 165 10.96 -10.97 -5.67
CA VAL A 165 11.84 -11.70 -4.75
C VAL A 165 13.30 -11.31 -5.06
N VAL A 166 14.01 -10.81 -4.06
CA VAL A 166 15.45 -10.55 -4.15
C VAL A 166 16.21 -11.84 -3.87
N ARG A 167 17.02 -12.28 -4.84
CA ARG A 167 17.86 -13.48 -4.75
C ARG A 167 19.23 -13.18 -4.18
#